data_AF-A0A346S6Q4-F1
#
_entry.id   AF-A0A346S6Q4-F1
#
_cell.length_a   1.000
_cell.length_b   1.000
_cell.length_c   1.000
_cell.angle_alpha   90.00
_cell.angle_beta   90.00
_cell.angle_gamma   90.00
#
_symmetry.space_group_name_H-M   'P 1'
#
loop_
_entity.id
_entity.type
_entity.pdbx_description
1 polymer ?
#
loop_
_entity_poly.entity_id
_entity_poly.type
_entity_poly.pdbx_seq_one_letter_code
_entity_poly.pdbx_strand_id
1 'polypeptide(L)'
;MTRWLFQSVRETLMCFLSDPAYLGAQPGILSVLHTWGRSLTLHPHIHCAITEGGLDDQGLWRLPVRNCFLPIRAVMFKYRGHFLAQLKSAVDCGELSLPDGETPTSSHNLFNRLGRKPWNVNLRERYDNAEGVVEYLARYVRGGRCARVSCQGSGPTRTMSCSATMRTGTTRMADVNGAGRNA
;
A
#
# COMPACT_ATOMS: atom_id res chain seq x y z
N MET A 1 11.88 -8.39 0.68
CA MET A 1 10.87 -7.54 1.35
C MET A 1 9.77 -7.10 0.39
N THR A 2 10.14 -6.51 -0.75
CA THR A 2 9.21 -5.90 -1.73
C THR A 2 8.08 -6.83 -2.21
N ARG A 3 8.37 -8.09 -2.51
CA ARG A 3 7.32 -9.04 -2.99
C ARG A 3 6.16 -9.18 -2.01
N TRP A 4 6.44 -9.31 -0.72
CA TRP A 4 5.41 -9.54 0.29
C TRP A 4 4.56 -8.29 0.52
N LEU A 5 5.14 -7.09 0.37
CA LEU A 5 4.37 -5.84 0.40
C LEU A 5 3.32 -5.81 -0.72
N PHE A 6 3.75 -6.03 -1.97
CA PHE A 6 2.83 -6.02 -3.12
C PHE A 6 1.81 -7.16 -3.06
N GLN A 7 2.24 -8.36 -2.67
CA GLN A 7 1.36 -9.52 -2.55
C GLN A 7 0.31 -9.29 -1.45
N SER A 8 0.70 -8.78 -0.29
CA SER A 8 -0.24 -8.47 0.80
C SER A 8 -1.26 -7.41 0.42
N VAL A 9 -0.84 -6.39 -0.34
CA VAL A 9 -1.76 -5.39 -0.90
C VAL A 9 -2.74 -6.05 -1.86
N ARG A 10 -2.26 -6.85 -2.83
CA ARG A 10 -3.11 -7.54 -3.80
C ARG A 10 -4.13 -8.45 -3.12
N GLU A 11 -3.68 -9.33 -2.23
CA GLU A 11 -4.55 -10.27 -1.50
C GLU A 11 -5.60 -9.52 -0.68
N THR A 12 -5.21 -8.44 -0.02
CA THR A 12 -6.15 -7.62 0.74
C THR A 12 -7.19 -6.99 -0.16
N LEU A 13 -6.79 -6.33 -1.25
CA LEU A 13 -7.72 -5.65 -2.14
C LEU A 13 -8.67 -6.65 -2.80
N MET A 14 -8.15 -7.76 -3.33
CA MET A 14 -8.98 -8.77 -3.98
C MET A 14 -9.95 -9.45 -3.01
N CYS A 15 -9.60 -9.62 -1.72
CA CYS A 15 -10.53 -10.14 -0.72
C CYS A 15 -11.83 -9.32 -0.59
N PHE A 16 -11.79 -8.01 -0.86
CA PHE A 16 -12.98 -7.17 -0.83
C PHE A 16 -13.55 -6.94 -2.24
N LEU A 17 -12.71 -6.75 -3.25
CA LEU A 17 -13.16 -6.36 -4.59
C LEU A 17 -13.79 -7.51 -5.37
N SER A 18 -13.39 -8.75 -5.07
CA SER A 18 -14.05 -9.95 -5.61
C SER A 18 -15.36 -10.29 -4.89
N ASP A 19 -15.66 -9.67 -3.75
CA ASP A 19 -16.90 -9.92 -3.00
C ASP A 19 -18.05 -9.08 -3.61
N PRO A 20 -19.16 -9.72 -4.05
CA PRO A 20 -20.34 -9.04 -4.59
C PRO A 20 -20.97 -8.00 -3.67
N ALA A 21 -20.73 -8.09 -2.35
CA ALA A 21 -21.19 -7.09 -1.39
C ALA A 21 -20.50 -5.72 -1.55
N TYR A 22 -19.37 -5.69 -2.28
CA TYR A 22 -18.62 -4.48 -2.64
C TYR A 22 -18.65 -4.26 -4.16
N LEU A 23 -17.82 -4.99 -4.91
CA LEU A 23 -17.69 -4.85 -6.37
C LEU A 23 -18.08 -6.14 -7.11
N GLY A 24 -17.62 -7.30 -6.66
CA GLY A 24 -17.91 -8.59 -7.31
C GLY A 24 -17.34 -8.71 -8.73
N ALA A 25 -16.25 -8.01 -9.03
CA ALA A 25 -15.63 -7.98 -10.36
C ALA A 25 -14.12 -7.77 -10.24
N GLN A 26 -13.37 -8.06 -11.31
CA GLN A 26 -11.92 -7.88 -11.36
C GLN A 26 -11.57 -6.42 -11.69
N PRO A 27 -11.02 -5.65 -10.74
CA PRO A 27 -10.62 -4.27 -10.97
C PRO A 27 -9.25 -4.18 -11.66
N GLY A 28 -8.98 -3.04 -12.29
CA GLY A 28 -7.63 -2.60 -12.60
C GLY A 28 -6.96 -1.99 -11.36
N ILE A 29 -5.72 -2.41 -11.06
CA ILE A 29 -4.95 -1.91 -9.92
C ILE A 29 -3.54 -1.53 -10.41
N LEU A 30 -3.15 -0.28 -10.16
CA LEU A 30 -1.79 0.20 -10.32
C LEU A 30 -1.18 0.45 -8.94
N SER A 31 -0.12 -0.27 -8.61
CA SER A 31 0.56 -0.14 -7.31
C SER A 31 1.98 0.41 -7.45
N VAL A 32 2.36 1.35 -6.60
CA VAL A 32 3.68 2.00 -6.57
C VAL A 32 4.25 1.94 -5.16
N LEU A 33 5.48 1.47 -5.03
CA LEU A 33 6.22 1.46 -3.77
C LEU A 33 6.98 2.78 -3.60
N HIS A 34 6.76 3.45 -2.47
CA HIS A 34 7.63 4.53 -2.00
C HIS A 34 8.39 4.06 -0.78
N THR A 35 9.70 4.27 -0.76
CA THR A 35 10.58 3.86 0.34
C THR A 35 10.89 4.98 1.32
N TRP A 36 10.69 6.24 0.93
CA TRP A 36 11.10 7.41 1.71
C TRP A 36 9.91 8.32 2.02
N GLY A 37 9.90 8.86 3.25
CA GLY A 37 9.00 9.94 3.63
C GLY A 37 9.48 11.30 3.13
N ARG A 38 8.66 12.34 3.30
CA ARG A 38 9.01 13.72 2.91
C ARG A 38 10.30 14.22 3.58
N SER A 39 10.57 13.78 4.80
CA SER A 39 11.77 14.13 5.57
C SER A 39 12.95 13.19 5.31
N LEU A 40 12.92 12.39 4.22
CA LEU A 40 13.92 11.39 3.87
C LEU A 40 14.17 10.32 4.95
N THR A 41 13.20 10.12 5.84
CA THR A 41 13.20 8.98 6.75
C THR A 41 12.68 7.73 6.04
N LEU A 42 13.25 6.57 6.38
CA LEU A 42 12.81 5.30 5.83
C LEU A 42 11.33 5.08 6.17
N HIS A 43 10.50 4.98 5.14
CA HIS A 43 9.05 4.90 5.25
C HIS A 43 8.45 4.09 4.09
N PRO A 44 8.69 2.76 4.02
CA PRO A 44 8.14 1.93 2.95
C PRO A 44 6.60 1.89 3.02
N HIS A 45 5.95 2.34 1.96
CA HIS A 45 4.49 2.34 1.79
C HIS A 45 4.11 2.13 0.33
N ILE A 46 2.96 1.49 0.11
CA ILE A 46 2.42 1.29 -1.25
C ILE A 46 1.25 2.23 -1.48
N HIS A 47 1.31 2.95 -2.59
CA HIS A 47 0.18 3.65 -3.18
C HIS A 47 -0.50 2.75 -4.21
N CYS A 48 -1.82 2.71 -4.22
CA CYS A 48 -2.63 1.98 -5.18
C CYS A 48 -3.63 2.92 -5.83
N ALA A 49 -3.60 2.98 -7.15
CA ALA A 49 -4.69 3.51 -7.96
C ALA A 49 -5.59 2.34 -8.38
N ILE A 50 -6.87 2.38 -8.00
CA ILE A 50 -7.84 1.31 -8.28
C ILE A 50 -8.92 1.88 -9.20
N THR A 51 -9.26 1.15 -10.27
CA THR A 51 -10.38 1.51 -11.13
C THR A 51 -11.68 1.49 -10.33
N GLU A 52 -12.59 2.39 -10.67
CA GLU A 52 -13.87 2.46 -9.98
C GLU A 52 -14.74 1.22 -10.23
N GLY A 53 -14.54 0.50 -11.33
CA GLY A 53 -15.24 -0.74 -11.64
C GLY A 53 -14.29 -1.86 -11.96
N GLY A 54 -14.84 -2.97 -12.43
CA GLY A 54 -14.09 -4.14 -12.87
C GLY A 54 -14.85 -4.96 -13.88
N LEU A 55 -14.18 -5.95 -14.47
CA LEU A 55 -14.79 -6.93 -15.37
C LEU A 55 -15.33 -8.10 -14.55
N ASP A 56 -16.59 -8.48 -14.75
CA ASP A 56 -17.12 -9.72 -14.20
C ASP A 56 -16.65 -10.95 -15.02
N ASP A 57 -17.08 -12.14 -14.61
CA ASP A 57 -16.74 -13.40 -15.27
C ASP A 57 -17.24 -13.50 -16.73
N GLN A 58 -18.18 -12.64 -17.12
CA GLN A 58 -18.70 -12.52 -18.49
C GLN A 58 -17.98 -11.43 -19.31
N GLY A 59 -16.99 -10.75 -18.72
CA GLY A 59 -16.28 -9.64 -19.33
C GLY A 59 -17.08 -8.34 -19.38
N LEU A 60 -18.17 -8.23 -18.61
CA LEU A 60 -18.99 -7.02 -18.53
C LEU A 60 -18.45 -6.10 -17.44
N TRP A 61 -18.44 -4.79 -17.71
CA TRP A 61 -18.03 -3.79 -16.74
C TRP A 61 -19.07 -3.64 -15.64
N ARG A 62 -18.65 -3.82 -14.38
CA ARG A 62 -19.46 -3.64 -13.18
C ARG A 62 -19.00 -2.44 -12.39
N LEU A 63 -19.99 -1.74 -11.86
CA LEU A 63 -19.79 -0.67 -10.89
C LEU A 63 -20.06 -1.19 -9.47
N PRO A 64 -19.41 -0.63 -8.46
CA PRO A 64 -19.59 -1.03 -7.07
C PRO A 64 -21.00 -0.76 -6.60
N VAL A 65 -21.47 -1.64 -5.70
CA VAL A 65 -22.80 -1.53 -5.10
C VAL A 65 -22.86 -0.37 -4.09
N ARG A 66 -21.72 0.03 -3.52
CA ARG A 66 -21.62 1.04 -2.47
C ARG A 66 -20.82 2.26 -2.94
N ASN A 67 -21.25 3.45 -2.50
CA ASN A 67 -20.47 4.69 -2.68
C ASN A 67 -19.11 4.63 -1.97
N CYS A 68 -19.03 3.93 -0.84
CA CYS A 68 -17.75 3.62 -0.20
C CYS A 68 -17.22 2.26 -0.69
N PHE A 69 -16.19 2.33 -1.54
CA PHE A 69 -15.66 1.15 -2.23
C PHE A 69 -15.09 0.09 -1.28
N LEU A 70 -14.49 0.53 -0.16
CA LEU A 70 -13.75 -0.35 0.75
C LEU A 70 -13.85 0.12 2.23
N PRO A 71 -14.10 -0.80 3.18
CA PRO A 71 -14.16 -0.50 4.60
C PRO A 71 -12.75 -0.34 5.19
N ILE A 72 -12.28 0.90 5.36
CA ILE A 72 -10.90 1.25 5.73
C ILE A 72 -10.33 0.46 6.93
N ARG A 73 -11.12 0.28 8.00
CA ARG A 73 -10.68 -0.46 9.18
C ARG A 73 -10.48 -1.95 8.88
N ALA A 74 -11.40 -2.57 8.13
CA ALA A 74 -11.29 -3.97 7.77
C ALA A 74 -10.15 -4.20 6.78
N VAL A 75 -9.96 -3.31 5.80
CA VAL A 75 -8.80 -3.32 4.89
C VAL A 75 -7.50 -3.27 5.67
N MET A 76 -7.38 -2.34 6.63
CA MET A 76 -6.20 -2.22 7.48
C MET A 76 -5.91 -3.50 8.27
N PHE A 77 -6.93 -4.10 8.90
CA PHE A 77 -6.77 -5.34 9.66
C PHE A 77 -6.36 -6.50 8.76
N LYS A 78 -6.99 -6.63 7.59
CA LYS A 78 -6.72 -7.68 6.62
C LYS A 78 -5.30 -7.54 6.03
N TYR A 79 -4.89 -6.33 5.65
CA TYR A 79 -3.54 -6.03 5.19
C TYR A 79 -2.47 -6.37 6.23
N ARG A 80 -2.67 -5.93 7.48
CA ARG A 80 -1.77 -6.27 8.59
C ARG A 80 -1.66 -7.78 8.77
N GLY A 81 -2.78 -8.49 8.68
CA GLY A 81 -2.84 -9.95 8.78
C GLY A 81 -2.04 -10.64 7.68
N HIS A 82 -2.34 -10.33 6.41
CA HIS A 82 -1.64 -10.91 5.25
C HIS A 82 -0.14 -10.66 5.33
N PHE A 83 0.26 -9.41 5.60
CA PHE A 83 1.68 -9.06 5.60
C PHE A 83 2.46 -9.76 6.70
N LEU A 84 1.95 -9.78 7.93
CA LEU A 84 2.63 -10.46 9.02
C LEU A 84 2.64 -11.98 8.85
N ALA A 85 1.58 -12.56 8.28
CA ALA A 85 1.53 -13.99 7.97
C ALA A 85 2.55 -14.38 6.90
N GLN A 86 2.64 -13.59 5.82
CA GLN A 86 3.63 -13.81 4.76
C GLN A 86 5.07 -13.65 5.27
N LEU A 87 5.34 -12.67 6.14
CA LEU A 87 6.67 -12.53 6.74
C LEU A 87 7.04 -13.70 7.65
N LYS A 88 6.10 -14.22 8.45
CA LYS A 88 6.32 -15.43 9.27
C LYS A 88 6.64 -16.62 8.38
N SER A 89 5.80 -16.89 7.38
CA SER A 89 6.02 -17.98 6.44
C SER A 89 7.37 -17.86 5.72
N ALA A 90 7.77 -16.65 5.33
CA ALA A 90 9.05 -16.42 4.68
C ALA A 90 10.24 -16.70 5.59
N VAL A 91 10.12 -16.43 6.90
CA VAL A 91 11.12 -16.79 7.89
C VAL A 91 11.17 -18.31 8.09
N ASP A 92 10.01 -18.95 8.25
CA ASP A 92 9.91 -20.39 8.46
C ASP A 92 10.45 -21.20 7.27
N CYS A 93 10.23 -20.71 6.05
CA CYS A 93 10.73 -21.33 4.83
C CYS A 93 12.17 -20.92 4.47
N GLY A 94 12.83 -20.07 5.27
CA GLY A 94 14.20 -19.59 4.99
C GLY A 94 14.30 -18.66 3.77
N GLU A 95 13.19 -18.12 3.28
CA GLU A 95 13.16 -17.23 2.12
C GLU A 95 13.41 -15.75 2.48
N LEU A 96 13.35 -15.40 3.77
CA LEU A 96 13.70 -14.09 4.30
C LEU A 96 15.05 -14.16 5.01
N SER A 97 16.06 -13.51 4.44
CA SER A 97 17.34 -13.29 5.12
C SER A 97 17.14 -12.39 6.34
N LEU A 98 17.53 -12.90 7.51
CA LEU A 98 17.49 -12.15 8.76
C LEU A 98 18.82 -11.41 8.97
N PRO A 99 18.81 -10.25 9.66
CA PRO A 99 20.04 -9.60 10.10
C PRO A 99 20.89 -10.51 11.00
N ASP A 100 22.19 -10.26 11.05
CA ASP A 100 23.10 -11.02 11.92
C ASP A 100 22.65 -10.96 13.39
N GLY A 101 22.63 -12.12 14.04
CA GLY A 101 22.19 -12.26 15.44
C GLY A 101 20.67 -12.35 15.64
N GLU A 102 19.85 -12.17 14.59
CA GLU A 102 18.41 -12.42 14.66
C GLU A 102 18.07 -13.88 14.40
N THR A 103 17.09 -14.39 15.15
CA THR A 103 16.59 -15.77 15.03
C THR A 103 15.17 -15.77 14.45
N PRO A 104 14.70 -16.90 13.92
CA PRO A 104 13.29 -17.06 13.57
C PRO A 104 12.35 -16.71 14.73
N THR A 105 12.71 -17.13 15.95
CA THR A 105 11.93 -16.85 17.17
C THR A 105 11.87 -15.36 17.51
N SER A 106 12.99 -14.65 17.47
CA SER A 106 13.01 -13.20 17.74
C SER A 106 12.22 -12.42 16.67
N SER A 107 12.32 -12.86 15.40
CA SER A 107 11.53 -12.31 14.29
C SER A 107 10.03 -12.53 14.49
N HIS A 108 9.61 -13.72 14.89
CA HIS A 108 8.20 -14.03 15.20
C HIS A 108 7.67 -13.18 16.35
N ASN A 109 8.47 -13.01 17.41
CA ASN A 109 8.13 -12.15 18.53
C ASN A 109 7.98 -10.69 18.10
N LEU A 110 8.87 -10.19 17.22
CA LEU A 110 8.75 -8.87 16.62
C LEU A 110 7.44 -8.75 15.82
N PHE A 111 7.14 -9.69 14.92
CA PHE A 111 5.92 -9.66 14.12
C PHE A 111 4.65 -9.69 14.98
N ASN A 112 4.64 -10.49 16.05
CA ASN A 112 3.54 -10.51 17.02
C ASN A 112 3.37 -9.16 17.74
N ARG A 113 4.47 -8.49 18.12
CA ARG A 113 4.41 -7.12 18.68
C ARG A 113 3.88 -6.12 17.66
N LEU A 114 4.32 -6.19 16.40
CA LEU A 114 3.85 -5.32 15.32
C LEU A 114 2.37 -5.54 14.98
N GLY A 115 1.86 -6.77 15.13
CA GLY A 115 0.45 -7.10 14.99
C GLY A 115 -0.46 -6.42 16.01
N ARG A 116 0.07 -6.03 17.17
CA ARG A 116 -0.67 -5.33 18.23
C ARG A 116 -0.66 -3.82 18.08
N LYS A 117 0.25 -3.28 17.26
CA LYS A 117 0.30 -1.83 16.99
C LYS A 117 -0.87 -1.40 16.09
N PRO A 118 -1.33 -0.14 16.19
CA PRO A 118 -2.21 0.44 15.18
C PRO A 118 -1.44 0.58 13.85
N TRP A 119 -2.07 0.19 12.76
CA TRP A 119 -1.54 0.37 11.41
C TRP A 119 -2.26 1.54 10.75
N ASN A 120 -1.74 2.06 9.64
CA ASN A 120 -2.40 3.13 8.91
C ASN A 120 -2.64 2.68 7.48
N VAL A 121 -3.91 2.68 7.08
CA VAL A 121 -4.29 2.65 5.67
C VAL A 121 -5.12 3.90 5.45
N ASN A 122 -4.83 4.63 4.39
CA ASN A 122 -5.55 5.83 4.02
C ASN A 122 -6.19 5.58 2.65
N LEU A 123 -7.51 5.62 2.61
CA LEU A 123 -8.27 5.66 1.37
C LEU A 123 -8.66 7.11 1.09
N ARG A 124 -8.31 7.59 -0.08
CA ARG A 124 -8.79 8.86 -0.61
C ARG A 124 -10.11 8.64 -1.33
N GLU A 125 -10.91 9.70 -1.37
CA GLU A 125 -12.12 9.75 -2.16
C GLU A 125 -11.83 9.54 -3.65
N ARG A 126 -12.90 9.18 -4.36
CA ARG A 126 -12.94 8.98 -5.80
C ARG A 126 -12.60 10.27 -6.53
N TYR A 127 -11.76 10.18 -7.56
CA TYR A 127 -11.64 11.26 -8.54
C TYR A 127 -12.79 11.16 -9.55
N ASP A 128 -13.51 12.25 -9.77
CA ASP A 128 -14.68 12.29 -10.66
C ASP A 128 -14.30 12.33 -12.15
N ASN A 129 -13.06 12.72 -12.46
CA ASN A 129 -12.55 12.89 -13.81
C ASN A 129 -11.17 12.22 -14.01
N ALA A 130 -10.86 11.90 -15.28
CA ALA A 130 -9.59 11.34 -15.68
C ALA A 130 -8.41 12.29 -15.40
N GLU A 131 -8.66 13.59 -15.40
CA GLU A 131 -7.66 14.64 -15.12
C GLU A 131 -7.10 14.53 -13.71
N GLY A 132 -7.92 14.26 -12.69
CA GLY A 132 -7.45 14.04 -11.32
C GLY A 132 -6.53 12.82 -11.19
N VAL A 133 -6.79 11.78 -11.98
CA VAL A 133 -5.97 10.56 -12.04
C VAL A 133 -4.64 10.84 -12.73
N VAL A 134 -4.69 11.52 -13.87
CA VAL A 134 -3.48 11.91 -14.62
C VAL A 134 -2.63 12.88 -13.80
N GLU A 135 -3.22 13.83 -13.11
CA GLU A 135 -2.50 14.73 -12.21
C GLU A 135 -1.85 13.97 -11.05
N TYR A 136 -2.58 13.02 -10.45
CA TYR A 136 -2.03 12.14 -9.42
C TYR A 136 -0.81 11.37 -9.95
N LEU A 137 -0.92 10.75 -11.13
CA LEU A 137 0.18 9.99 -11.74
C LEU A 137 1.34 10.89 -12.20
N ALA A 138 1.06 12.08 -12.74
CA ALA A 138 2.05 13.03 -13.23
C ALA A 138 3.01 13.51 -12.13
N ARG A 139 2.51 13.65 -10.90
CA ARG A 139 3.33 13.96 -9.71
C ARG A 139 4.40 12.91 -9.41
N TYR A 140 4.23 11.68 -9.90
CA TYR A 140 5.18 10.58 -9.73
C TYR A 140 6.09 10.38 -10.94
N VAL A 141 5.71 10.85 -12.13
CA VAL A 141 6.53 10.77 -13.35
C VAL A 141 7.57 11.89 -13.40
N ARG A 142 7.28 13.08 -12.84
CA ARG A 142 8.24 14.20 -12.77
C ARG A 142 8.32 14.76 -11.35
N GLY A 143 9.51 14.66 -10.73
CA GLY A 143 9.84 15.27 -9.43
C GLY A 143 9.94 16.81 -9.44
N GLY A 144 9.14 17.51 -10.26
CA GLY A 144 9.13 18.96 -10.39
C GLY A 144 7.80 19.46 -10.92
N ARG A 145 7.41 20.70 -10.57
CA ARG A 145 6.16 21.37 -11.00
C ARG A 145 6.01 21.26 -12.52
N CYS A 146 5.13 20.39 -13.00
CA CYS A 146 4.75 20.38 -14.40
C CYS A 146 3.40 21.10 -14.54
N ALA A 147 3.42 22.13 -15.38
CA ALA A 147 2.26 22.93 -15.78
C ALA A 147 1.14 22.03 -16.33
N ARG A 148 -0.10 22.46 -16.05
CA ARG A 148 -1.40 21.94 -16.49
C ARG A 148 -1.29 21.06 -17.76
N VAL A 149 -1.31 19.74 -17.58
CA VAL A 149 -1.39 18.76 -18.67
C VAL A 149 -2.88 18.56 -18.97
N SER A 150 -3.37 19.08 -20.10
CA SER A 150 -4.70 18.75 -20.60
C SER A 150 -4.61 17.49 -21.47
N CYS A 151 -5.07 16.37 -20.94
CA CYS A 151 -5.33 15.17 -21.74
C CYS A 151 -6.82 15.13 -22.06
N GLN A 152 -7.19 15.34 -23.33
CA GLN A 152 -8.54 15.07 -23.80
C GLN A 152 -8.71 13.55 -23.94
N GLY A 153 -9.32 12.93 -22.93
CA GLY A 153 -9.71 11.52 -22.94
C GLY A 153 -11.22 11.39 -23.01
N SER A 154 -11.71 10.74 -24.07
CA SER A 154 -13.14 10.43 -24.28
C SER A 154 -13.54 9.18 -23.48
N GLY A 155 -14.07 9.37 -22.27
CA GLY A 155 -14.72 8.32 -21.46
C GLY A 155 -14.57 8.56 -19.95
N PRO A 156 -15.51 8.09 -19.10
CA PRO A 156 -15.43 8.30 -17.66
C PRO A 156 -14.39 7.34 -17.04
N THR A 157 -13.11 7.65 -17.14
CA THR A 157 -12.07 6.98 -16.35
C THR A 157 -12.08 7.56 -14.94
N ARG A 158 -12.46 6.74 -13.97
CA ARG A 158 -12.59 7.11 -12.55
C ARG A 158 -11.69 6.20 -11.72
N THR A 159 -10.88 6.76 -10.82
CA THR A 159 -9.83 6.05 -10.08
C THR A 159 -9.80 6.49 -8.62
N MET A 160 -9.44 5.57 -7.72
CA MET A 160 -9.23 5.84 -6.29
C MET A 160 -7.78 5.64 -5.89
N SER A 161 -7.25 6.51 -5.02
CA SER A 161 -5.91 6.37 -4.44
C SER A 161 -5.99 5.80 -3.01
N CYS A 162 -5.47 4.60 -2.78
CA CYS A 162 -5.25 4.03 -1.45
C CYS A 162 -3.76 4.09 -1.12
N SER A 163 -3.39 4.50 0.09
CA SER A 163 -2.00 4.46 0.59
C SER A 163 -1.96 3.62 1.87
N ALA A 164 -1.27 2.48 1.81
CA ALA A 164 -1.06 1.62 2.98
C ALA A 164 0.30 1.97 3.60
N THR A 165 0.27 2.54 4.80
CA THR A 165 1.43 3.13 5.46
C THR A 165 1.72 2.42 6.80
N MET A 166 2.95 1.92 6.95
CA MET A 166 3.44 1.52 8.26
C MET A 166 3.90 2.77 9.02
N ARG A 167 3.08 3.30 9.94
CA ARG A 167 3.51 4.30 10.93
C ARG A 167 3.71 3.60 12.27
N THR A 168 4.95 3.28 12.60
CA THR A 168 5.33 3.06 13.99
C THR A 168 5.46 4.43 14.65
N GLY A 169 4.75 4.65 15.76
CA GLY A 169 4.95 5.84 16.59
C GLY A 169 6.44 6.02 16.88
N THR A 170 6.90 7.26 16.75
CA THR A 170 8.27 7.73 16.94
C THR A 170 8.98 7.03 18.09
N THR A 171 9.96 6.18 17.77
CA THR A 171 11.09 5.92 18.66
C THR A 171 12.25 6.68 18.07
N ARG A 172 12.68 7.77 18.74
CA ARG A 172 13.96 8.41 18.44
C ARG A 172 15.03 7.32 18.50
N MET A 173 15.68 7.03 17.38
CA MET A 173 17.01 6.45 17.46
C MET A 173 17.89 7.55 18.01
N ALA A 174 18.32 7.37 19.26
CA ALA A 174 19.41 8.13 19.85
C ALA A 174 20.66 7.93 18.99
N ASP A 175 21.42 9.02 18.88
CA ASP A 175 22.65 9.14 18.12
C ASP A 175 23.62 7.99 18.40
N VAL A 176 24.04 7.33 17.32
CA VAL A 176 25.30 6.60 17.28
C VAL A 176 26.00 7.06 16.00
N ASN A 177 26.67 8.22 16.10
CA ASN A 177 27.86 8.57 15.32
C ASN A 177 28.43 9.93 15.75
N GLY A 178 29.60 9.87 16.39
CA GLY A 178 30.49 10.99 16.69
C GLY A 178 31.77 10.41 17.31
N ALA A 179 32.58 9.73 16.52
CA ALA A 179 33.79 10.29 15.92
C ALA A 179 34.83 10.73 16.96
N GLY A 180 35.87 9.92 17.13
CA GLY A 180 37.11 10.40 17.71
C GLY A 180 37.77 11.42 16.78
N ARG A 181 38.36 12.47 17.38
CA ARG A 181 39.49 13.27 16.88
C ARG A 181 40.06 14.09 18.04
N ASN A 182 41.30 13.75 18.41
CA ASN A 182 42.40 14.54 18.98
C ASN A 182 42.09 15.85 19.74
N ALA A 183 42.40 15.85 21.03
CA ALA A 183 43.44 16.67 21.66
C ALA A 183 43.88 16.00 22.97
#